data_AF-Q4DFE3-F1
#
_entry.id   AF-Q4DFE3-F1
#
_cell.length_a   1.000
_cell.length_b   1.000
_cell.length_c   1.000
_cell.angle_alpha   90.00
_cell.angle_beta   90.00
_cell.angle_gamma   90.00
#
_symmetry.space_group_name_H-M   'P 1'
#
loop_
_entity.id
_entity.type
_entity.pdbx_description
1 polymer ?
#
loop_
_entity_poly.entity_id
_entity_poly.type
_entity_poly.pdbx_seq_one_letter_code
_entity_poly.pdbx_strand_id
1 'polypeptide(L)'
;MDAGTRGWFQEALDASECASVKRLFLDRRTLEQDEGSEFPRLLWICRIIAADHRVLWEHLSSSFMEDFKQPVDPWNEQLAVKLLRLRIDVMSDAVAASRLREELDEHLTTTLKPATATPHVGSQIVAKGADMYSYVVCPATPGVEGSLVCNAPLPAFGDLLRVPRERMFFIDTVVQYCDLGRVVHASGELSSMISGDEPLLVLSLIYERYVAETSHWNELLLSCPGGYPNVPSFWDWEDLAELEGLDVLDDVLAKKAQLAQFQTETMAVLPFIHEALAGGCRFGKDEFLECFSIEAMMWARATFDSRAFNLNVDGRVVIALVPVADMINHHNRSDVLVRKVEPNGGDFVMQIGASLTAQDIGREIWMSYGPLQNWELLQFYGFVLEGNEHDRLPFPFDFPEGVVGDEWDGRRAALVATYGLHLAGRCWICHDGRPPPALVALLRVHLAEAEEFDTMERKGPFASLGAGTEARVVATIADTIRCILDLFSTSLEEDERLLENGSGPVATHSGDDGNTQPLSCNKRLAILLRMGMKRIAHRSLEWCSAAATAIVARTEAAAGSALNE
;
A
#
# COMPACT_ATOMS: atom_id res chain seq x y z
N MET A 1 -5.43 -10.03 -32.78
CA MET A 1 -4.39 -10.65 -31.91
C MET A 1 -3.85 -11.93 -32.55
N ASP A 2 -2.54 -12.22 -32.48
CA ASP A 2 -1.98 -13.50 -32.96
C ASP A 2 -2.28 -14.67 -31.98
N ALA A 3 -2.07 -15.90 -32.44
CA ALA A 3 -2.38 -17.10 -31.65
C ALA A 3 -1.51 -17.26 -30.39
N GLY A 4 -0.25 -16.83 -30.43
CA GLY A 4 0.67 -16.92 -29.30
C GLY A 4 0.31 -15.92 -28.20
N THR A 5 -0.03 -14.68 -28.57
CA THR A 5 -0.51 -13.67 -27.64
C THR A 5 -1.85 -14.08 -27.01
N ARG A 6 -2.75 -14.70 -27.78
CA ARG A 6 -4.01 -15.25 -27.26
C ARG A 6 -3.76 -16.37 -26.23
N GLY A 7 -2.86 -17.31 -26.54
CA GLY A 7 -2.50 -18.40 -25.64
C GLY A 7 -1.92 -17.90 -24.32
N TRP A 8 -0.96 -16.98 -24.40
CA TRP A 8 -0.37 -16.33 -23.22
C TRP A 8 -1.41 -15.60 -22.38
N PHE A 9 -2.29 -14.81 -23.01
CA PHE A 9 -3.35 -14.10 -22.27
C PHE A 9 -4.24 -15.07 -21.51
N GLN A 10 -4.64 -16.18 -22.14
CA GLN A 10 -5.46 -17.20 -21.49
C GLN A 10 -4.75 -17.79 -20.26
N GLU A 11 -3.49 -18.20 -20.40
CA GLU A 11 -2.71 -18.77 -19.29
C GLU A 11 -2.49 -17.75 -18.16
N ALA A 12 -2.14 -16.52 -18.50
CA ALA A 12 -1.90 -15.45 -17.53
C ALA A 12 -3.19 -15.03 -16.80
N LEU A 13 -4.31 -14.94 -17.51
CA LEU A 13 -5.62 -14.67 -16.90
C LEU A 13 -6.02 -15.80 -15.96
N ASP A 14 -5.80 -17.06 -16.36
CA ASP A 14 -6.18 -18.24 -15.58
C ASP A 14 -5.35 -18.39 -14.30
N ALA A 15 -4.09 -17.95 -14.35
CA ALA A 15 -3.19 -17.90 -13.18
C ALA A 15 -3.42 -16.65 -12.30
N SER A 16 -4.15 -15.64 -12.78
CA SER A 16 -4.39 -14.40 -12.05
C SER A 16 -5.49 -14.53 -10.99
N GLU A 17 -5.46 -13.65 -10.00
CA GLU A 17 -6.54 -13.54 -9.01
C GLU A 17 -7.90 -13.25 -9.68
N CYS A 18 -8.97 -13.77 -9.08
CA CYS A 18 -10.35 -13.53 -9.50
C CYS A 18 -10.64 -13.86 -10.99
N ALA A 19 -9.92 -14.83 -11.56
CA ALA A 19 -10.06 -15.21 -12.96
C ALA A 19 -11.50 -15.56 -13.38
N SER A 20 -12.30 -16.15 -12.49
CA SER A 20 -13.72 -16.45 -12.74
C SER A 20 -14.55 -15.17 -12.93
N VAL A 21 -14.38 -14.18 -12.04
CA VAL A 21 -15.08 -12.91 -12.08
C VAL A 21 -14.63 -12.10 -13.29
N LYS A 22 -13.32 -11.97 -13.55
CA LYS A 22 -12.79 -11.29 -14.74
C LYS A 22 -13.43 -11.82 -16.03
N ARG A 23 -13.57 -13.14 -16.17
CA ARG A 23 -14.19 -13.76 -17.36
C ARG A 23 -15.67 -13.37 -17.56
N LEU A 24 -16.40 -13.01 -16.51
CA LEU A 24 -17.80 -12.58 -16.61
C LEU A 24 -17.94 -11.24 -17.34
N PHE A 25 -16.96 -10.35 -17.18
CA PHE A 25 -16.97 -9.00 -17.76
C PHE A 25 -16.10 -8.87 -19.02
N LEU A 26 -15.26 -9.85 -19.31
CA LEU A 26 -14.39 -9.85 -20.48
C LEU A 26 -15.16 -10.14 -21.78
N ASP A 27 -15.29 -9.15 -22.65
CA ASP A 27 -15.63 -9.39 -24.05
C ASP A 27 -14.37 -9.72 -24.86
N ARG A 28 -14.14 -11.02 -25.04
CA ARG A 28 -13.01 -11.54 -25.83
C ARG A 28 -13.05 -11.06 -27.28
N ARG A 29 -14.23 -10.89 -27.88
CA ARG A 29 -14.30 -10.48 -29.29
C ARG A 29 -13.76 -9.08 -29.45
N THR A 30 -14.17 -8.17 -28.57
CA THR A 30 -13.67 -6.80 -28.55
C THR A 30 -12.15 -6.77 -28.37
N LEU A 31 -11.57 -7.52 -27.42
CA LEU A 31 -10.11 -7.59 -27.24
C LEU A 31 -9.36 -8.17 -28.44
N GLU A 32 -9.91 -9.20 -29.09
CA GLU A 32 -9.24 -9.89 -30.19
C GLU A 32 -9.33 -9.12 -31.51
N GLN A 33 -10.45 -8.42 -31.72
CA GLN A 33 -10.78 -7.66 -32.93
C GLN A 33 -10.34 -6.20 -32.87
N ASP A 34 -9.87 -5.71 -31.72
CA ASP A 34 -9.34 -4.36 -31.60
C ASP A 34 -8.23 -4.12 -32.65
N GLU A 35 -8.53 -3.20 -33.58
CA GLU A 35 -7.65 -2.79 -34.69
C GLU A 35 -6.63 -1.73 -34.27
N GLY A 36 -6.57 -1.41 -32.97
CA GLY A 36 -5.62 -0.47 -32.40
C GLY A 36 -4.16 -0.93 -32.51
N SER A 37 -3.25 -0.01 -32.15
CA SER A 37 -1.82 -0.33 -32.07
C SER A 37 -1.58 -1.47 -31.06
N GLU A 38 -0.52 -2.23 -31.30
CA GLU A 38 -0.21 -3.43 -30.52
C GLU A 38 0.07 -3.10 -29.05
N PHE A 39 0.81 -2.03 -28.77
CA PHE A 39 1.21 -1.66 -27.41
C PHE A 39 0.02 -1.34 -26.48
N PRO A 40 -0.89 -0.38 -26.79
CA PRO A 40 -2.04 -0.10 -25.94
C PRO A 40 -2.93 -1.33 -25.71
N ARG A 41 -3.09 -2.20 -26.72
CA ARG A 41 -3.86 -3.42 -26.58
C ARG A 41 -3.19 -4.42 -25.62
N LEU A 42 -1.88 -4.62 -25.72
CA LEU A 42 -1.14 -5.47 -24.80
C LEU A 42 -1.15 -4.91 -23.37
N LEU A 43 -1.00 -3.59 -23.22
CA LEU A 43 -1.04 -2.94 -21.92
C LEU A 43 -2.45 -3.02 -21.29
N TRP A 44 -3.51 -2.83 -22.08
CA TRP A 44 -4.89 -3.04 -21.65
C TRP A 44 -5.11 -4.46 -21.09
N ILE A 45 -4.63 -5.48 -21.80
CA ILE A 45 -4.65 -6.87 -21.33
C ILE A 45 -3.89 -7.02 -20.01
N CYS A 46 -2.68 -6.43 -19.92
CA CYS A 46 -1.87 -6.51 -18.71
C CYS A 46 -2.54 -5.86 -17.50
N ARG A 47 -3.26 -4.74 -17.68
CA ARG A 47 -4.01 -4.07 -16.58
C ARG A 47 -5.14 -4.95 -16.04
N ILE A 48 -5.84 -5.67 -16.92
CA ILE A 48 -6.88 -6.62 -16.51
C ILE A 48 -6.28 -7.82 -15.77
N ILE A 49 -5.16 -8.36 -16.25
CA ILE A 49 -4.47 -9.48 -15.58
C ILE A 49 -3.99 -9.05 -14.20
N ALA A 50 -3.36 -7.87 -14.11
CA ALA A 50 -2.75 -7.33 -12.90
C ALA A 50 -3.75 -6.95 -11.80
N ALA A 51 -5.01 -6.65 -12.16
CA ALA A 51 -6.03 -6.25 -11.20
C ALA A 51 -6.25 -7.34 -10.13
N ASP A 52 -5.91 -7.02 -8.88
CA ASP A 52 -6.21 -7.86 -7.72
C ASP A 52 -7.70 -7.77 -7.36
N HIS A 53 -8.13 -8.46 -6.30
CA HIS A 53 -9.53 -8.41 -5.88
C HIS A 53 -10.02 -6.98 -5.59
N ARG A 54 -9.17 -6.10 -5.03
CA ARG A 54 -9.56 -4.74 -4.63
C ARG A 54 -9.79 -3.86 -5.85
N VAL A 55 -8.80 -3.82 -6.75
CA VAL A 55 -8.90 -3.07 -8.01
C VAL A 55 -10.07 -3.60 -8.85
N LEU A 56 -10.24 -4.92 -8.90
CA LEU A 56 -11.36 -5.51 -9.62
C LEU A 56 -12.70 -5.01 -9.07
N TRP A 57 -12.91 -5.08 -7.75
CA TRP A 57 -14.15 -4.66 -7.08
C TRP A 57 -14.49 -3.18 -7.32
N GLU A 58 -13.48 -2.31 -7.38
CA GLU A 58 -13.66 -0.88 -7.69
C GLU A 58 -14.17 -0.63 -9.12
N HIS A 59 -13.92 -1.55 -10.05
CA HIS A 59 -14.19 -1.39 -11.48
C HIS A 59 -15.19 -2.41 -12.07
N LEU A 60 -15.80 -3.28 -11.25
CA LEU A 60 -16.85 -4.20 -11.72
C LEU A 60 -18.05 -3.40 -12.23
N SER A 61 -18.23 -3.30 -13.54
CA SER A 61 -19.30 -2.49 -14.14
C SER A 61 -19.58 -2.93 -15.57
N SER A 62 -20.61 -2.37 -16.20
CA SER A 62 -20.81 -2.52 -17.65
C SER A 62 -19.73 -1.82 -18.48
N SER A 63 -18.98 -0.88 -17.90
CA SER A 63 -17.83 -0.20 -18.53
C SER A 63 -16.50 -0.86 -18.21
N PHE A 64 -16.47 -1.99 -17.50
CA PHE A 64 -15.25 -2.68 -17.06
C PHE A 64 -14.16 -2.71 -18.14
N MET A 65 -14.51 -3.16 -19.35
CA MET A 65 -13.56 -3.24 -20.47
C MET A 65 -12.97 -1.87 -20.85
N GLU A 66 -13.79 -0.83 -20.88
CA GLU A 66 -13.36 0.53 -21.22
C GLU A 66 -12.54 1.17 -20.10
N ASP A 67 -12.90 0.94 -18.83
CA ASP A 67 -12.21 1.50 -17.67
C ASP A 67 -10.72 1.09 -17.68
N PHE A 68 -10.43 -0.18 -18.02
CA PHE A 68 -9.06 -0.70 -18.10
C PHE A 68 -8.28 -0.29 -19.36
N LYS A 69 -8.87 0.44 -20.32
CA LYS A 69 -8.09 1.01 -21.45
C LYS A 69 -7.16 2.12 -21.00
N GLN A 70 -7.38 2.68 -19.81
CA GLN A 70 -6.52 3.68 -19.19
C GLN A 70 -5.96 3.15 -17.86
N PRO A 71 -4.92 3.78 -17.28
CA PRO A 71 -4.49 3.49 -15.93
C PRO A 71 -5.66 3.71 -14.95
N VAL A 72 -5.98 2.69 -14.17
CA VAL A 72 -7.03 2.75 -13.15
C VAL A 72 -6.50 3.27 -11.82
N ASP A 73 -5.29 2.85 -11.46
CA ASP A 73 -4.54 3.36 -10.33
C ASP A 73 -3.03 3.15 -10.57
N PRO A 74 -2.16 3.86 -9.83
CA PRO A 74 -0.71 3.86 -10.05
C PRO A 74 -0.04 2.52 -9.72
N TRP A 75 -0.60 1.77 -8.78
CA TRP A 75 -0.05 0.49 -8.36
C TRP A 75 -0.40 -0.60 -9.38
N ASN A 76 -1.66 -0.71 -9.80
CA ASN A 76 -2.05 -1.64 -10.86
C ASN A 76 -1.30 -1.33 -12.17
N GLU A 77 -1.07 -0.05 -12.47
CA GLU A 77 -0.29 0.33 -13.64
C GLU A 77 1.16 -0.14 -13.54
N GLN A 78 1.81 -0.02 -12.37
CA GLN A 78 3.14 -0.57 -12.12
C GLN A 78 3.20 -2.09 -12.32
N LEU A 79 2.16 -2.83 -11.90
CA LEU A 79 2.08 -4.27 -12.11
C LEU A 79 1.88 -4.61 -13.59
N ALA A 80 1.01 -3.87 -14.29
CA ALA A 80 0.72 -4.06 -15.70
C ALA A 80 1.97 -3.86 -16.59
N VAL A 81 2.74 -2.80 -16.34
CA VAL A 81 3.97 -2.54 -17.11
C VAL A 81 5.07 -3.58 -16.84
N LYS A 82 5.16 -4.12 -15.61
CA LYS A 82 6.08 -5.22 -15.29
C LYS A 82 5.70 -6.50 -16.03
N LEU A 83 4.40 -6.82 -16.07
CA LEU A 83 3.90 -7.98 -16.80
C LEU A 83 4.14 -7.84 -18.30
N LEU A 84 3.86 -6.65 -18.86
CA LEU A 84 4.13 -6.34 -20.26
C LEU A 84 5.63 -6.46 -20.58
N ARG A 85 6.50 -5.94 -19.70
CA ARG A 85 7.95 -6.06 -19.85
C ARG A 85 8.39 -7.53 -19.92
N LEU A 86 7.91 -8.37 -19.01
CA LEU A 86 8.22 -9.81 -19.01
C LEU A 86 7.76 -10.47 -20.31
N ARG A 87 6.58 -10.07 -20.82
CA ARG A 87 6.06 -10.57 -22.10
C ARG A 87 6.95 -10.17 -23.28
N ILE A 88 7.41 -8.91 -23.31
CA ILE A 88 8.29 -8.40 -24.38
C ILE A 88 9.64 -9.12 -24.37
N ASP A 89 10.19 -9.44 -23.20
CA ASP A 89 11.51 -10.06 -23.07
C ASP A 89 11.58 -11.50 -23.60
N VAL A 90 10.43 -12.18 -23.73
CA VAL A 90 10.35 -13.54 -24.31
C VAL A 90 9.87 -13.57 -25.76
N MET A 91 9.72 -12.41 -26.41
CA MET A 91 9.31 -12.34 -27.82
C MET A 91 10.43 -12.81 -28.76
N SER A 92 10.06 -13.64 -29.75
CA SER A 92 10.98 -14.11 -30.78
C SER A 92 11.28 -13.07 -31.87
N ASP A 93 10.34 -12.16 -32.14
CA ASP A 93 10.54 -11.04 -33.06
C ASP A 93 11.26 -9.89 -32.35
N ALA A 94 12.58 -9.79 -32.58
CA ALA A 94 13.43 -8.77 -31.98
C ALA A 94 13.06 -7.33 -32.42
N VAL A 95 12.52 -7.15 -33.63
CA VAL A 95 12.14 -5.82 -34.14
C VAL A 95 10.86 -5.35 -33.46
N ALA A 96 9.85 -6.21 -33.39
CA ALA A 96 8.62 -5.93 -32.65
C ALA A 96 8.91 -5.70 -31.15
N ALA A 97 9.77 -6.53 -30.55
CA ALA A 97 10.17 -6.37 -29.16
C ALA A 97 10.88 -5.04 -28.90
N SER A 98 11.78 -4.60 -29.80
CA SER A 98 12.45 -3.30 -29.67
C SER A 98 11.46 -2.14 -29.71
N ARG A 99 10.53 -2.15 -30.68
CA ARG A 99 9.48 -1.12 -30.80
C ARG A 99 8.62 -1.05 -29.53
N LEU A 100 8.17 -2.20 -29.02
CA LEU A 100 7.35 -2.25 -27.80
C LEU A 100 8.13 -1.77 -26.55
N ARG A 101 9.46 -1.95 -26.49
CA ARG A 101 10.28 -1.39 -25.40
C ARG A 101 10.34 0.14 -25.45
N GLU A 102 10.45 0.71 -26.65
CA GLU A 102 10.45 2.16 -26.83
C GLU A 102 9.09 2.76 -26.43
N GLU A 103 7.98 2.18 -26.91
CA GLU A 103 6.62 2.59 -26.51
C GLU A 103 6.39 2.42 -25.00
N LEU A 104 6.95 1.36 -24.40
CA LEU A 104 6.89 1.15 -22.95
C LEU A 104 7.67 2.21 -22.17
N ASP A 105 8.88 2.59 -22.58
CA ASP A 105 9.64 3.64 -21.90
C ASP A 105 8.95 5.01 -21.99
N GLU A 106 8.37 5.34 -23.15
CA GLU A 106 7.55 6.55 -23.30
C GLU A 106 6.35 6.54 -22.34
N HIS A 107 5.64 5.42 -22.25
CA HIS A 107 4.52 5.26 -21.33
C HIS A 107 4.94 5.36 -19.85
N LEU A 108 6.05 4.71 -19.48
CA LEU A 108 6.62 4.78 -18.13
C LEU A 108 6.97 6.22 -17.76
N THR A 109 7.61 6.95 -18.68
CA THR A 109 8.03 8.34 -18.50
C THR A 109 6.84 9.28 -18.33
N THR A 110 5.75 9.05 -19.06
CA THR A 110 4.57 9.93 -19.04
C THR A 110 3.60 9.62 -17.90
N THR A 111 3.51 8.36 -17.47
CA THR A 111 2.44 7.89 -16.56
C THR A 111 2.94 7.56 -15.15
N LEU A 112 4.12 6.93 -15.03
CA LEU A 112 4.60 6.38 -13.76
C LEU A 112 5.78 7.13 -13.14
N LYS A 113 6.52 7.91 -13.93
CA LYS A 113 7.62 8.71 -13.42
C LYS A 113 7.09 9.86 -12.56
N PRO A 114 7.58 10.06 -11.32
CA PRO A 114 7.21 11.20 -10.49
C PRO A 114 7.48 12.54 -11.21
N ALA A 115 6.54 13.47 -11.13
CA ALA A 115 6.73 14.80 -11.70
C ALA A 115 7.85 15.57 -10.96
N THR A 116 8.76 16.17 -11.72
CA THR A 116 9.92 16.94 -11.25
C THR A 116 9.50 18.28 -10.63
N ALA A 117 9.47 18.38 -9.29
CA ALA A 117 9.58 19.67 -8.60
C ALA A 117 9.95 19.64 -7.09
N THR A 118 10.30 18.51 -6.47
CA THR A 118 10.94 18.54 -5.14
C THR A 118 12.46 18.45 -5.32
N PRO A 119 13.19 19.58 -5.40
CA PRO A 119 14.62 19.53 -5.16
C PRO A 119 14.84 18.99 -3.75
N HIS A 120 15.81 18.09 -3.60
CA HIS A 120 16.23 17.62 -2.29
C HIS A 120 16.56 18.82 -1.38
N VAL A 121 15.83 19.00 -0.29
CA VAL A 121 16.10 19.99 0.76
C VAL A 121 17.02 19.33 1.78
N GLY A 122 18.33 19.37 1.56
CA GLY A 122 19.27 18.86 2.54
C GLY A 122 20.72 19.23 2.27
N SER A 123 21.50 19.26 3.35
CA SER A 123 22.90 19.65 3.41
C SER A 123 23.82 18.66 2.68
N GLN A 124 25.01 19.15 2.33
CA GLN A 124 26.13 18.52 1.60
C GLN A 124 25.98 17.01 1.31
N ILE A 125 25.92 16.67 0.02
CA ILE A 125 26.11 15.32 -0.52
C ILE A 125 27.37 14.70 0.11
N VAL A 126 27.20 13.68 0.96
CA VAL A 126 28.31 12.87 1.47
C VAL A 126 28.25 11.53 0.77
N ALA A 127 28.92 11.39 -0.37
CA ALA A 127 29.05 10.08 -1.03
C ALA A 127 30.52 9.75 -1.27
N LYS A 128 31.04 8.78 -0.51
CA LYS A 128 32.19 7.99 -0.95
C LYS A 128 31.79 7.35 -2.29
N GLY A 129 32.60 7.57 -3.33
CA GLY A 129 32.36 6.94 -4.63
C GLY A 129 31.16 7.50 -5.41
N ALA A 130 30.78 8.77 -5.19
CA ALA A 130 29.76 9.45 -6.00
C ALA A 130 30.00 9.28 -7.52
N ASP A 131 31.27 9.20 -7.95
CA ASP A 131 31.61 9.00 -9.36
C ASP A 131 31.31 7.59 -9.90
N MET A 132 30.90 6.63 -9.05
CA MET A 132 30.68 5.22 -9.44
C MET A 132 29.20 4.80 -9.54
N TYR A 133 28.28 5.54 -8.92
CA TYR A 133 26.89 5.11 -8.78
C TYR A 133 25.91 6.09 -9.42
N SER A 134 24.82 5.57 -9.97
CA SER A 134 23.72 6.38 -10.50
C SER A 134 22.87 7.05 -9.40
N TYR A 135 23.19 6.81 -8.13
CA TYR A 135 22.54 7.41 -6.97
C TYR A 135 23.57 7.94 -5.95
N VAL A 136 23.09 8.82 -5.09
CA VAL A 136 23.77 9.33 -3.90
C VAL A 136 22.88 9.07 -2.68
N VAL A 137 23.51 8.68 -1.58
CA VAL A 137 22.88 8.57 -0.26
C VAL A 137 22.87 9.95 0.40
N CYS A 138 21.68 10.48 0.66
CA CYS A 138 21.50 11.64 1.52
C CYS A 138 21.07 11.15 2.92
N PRO A 139 21.92 11.29 3.95
CA PRO A 139 21.58 10.82 5.29
C PRO A 139 20.47 11.66 5.92
N ALA A 140 19.67 11.03 6.79
CA ALA A 140 18.70 11.73 7.61
C ALA A 140 19.37 12.78 8.52
N THR A 141 18.69 13.89 8.76
CA THR A 141 19.08 14.90 9.75
C THR A 141 17.92 15.14 10.73
N PRO A 142 18.10 15.79 11.89
CA PRO A 142 17.00 16.02 12.81
C PRO A 142 15.82 16.73 12.13
N GLY A 143 14.69 16.03 12.01
CA GLY A 143 13.47 16.54 11.36
C GLY A 143 13.42 16.38 9.83
N VAL A 144 14.45 15.79 9.19
CA VAL A 144 14.48 15.53 7.75
C VAL A 144 14.86 14.08 7.51
N GLU A 145 14.00 13.35 6.78
CA GLU A 145 14.26 11.95 6.42
C GLU A 145 15.44 11.82 5.46
N GLY A 146 16.14 10.69 5.52
CA GLY A 146 17.17 10.36 4.53
C GLY A 146 16.53 10.01 3.19
N SER A 147 17.31 10.03 2.11
CA SER A 147 16.80 9.72 0.78
C SER A 147 17.88 9.19 -0.17
N LEU A 148 17.43 8.65 -1.30
CA LEU A 148 18.28 8.36 -2.45
C LEU A 148 18.09 9.44 -3.51
N VAL A 149 19.18 10.06 -3.97
CA VAL A 149 19.15 11.12 -4.98
C VAL A 149 19.79 10.64 -6.27
N CYS A 150 19.18 10.95 -7.42
CA CYS A 150 19.71 10.63 -8.74
C CYS A 150 21.02 11.39 -8.99
N ASN A 151 22.04 10.67 -9.43
CA ASN A 151 23.39 11.19 -9.65
C ASN A 151 23.90 11.00 -11.09
N ALA A 152 23.30 10.08 -11.85
CA ALA A 152 23.63 9.88 -13.26
C ALA A 152 22.41 9.39 -14.06
N PRO A 153 22.37 9.65 -15.37
CA PRO A 153 21.35 9.07 -16.24
C PRO A 153 21.41 7.53 -16.23
N LEU A 154 20.25 6.89 -16.36
CA LEU A 154 20.11 5.44 -16.37
C LEU A 154 18.97 5.08 -17.35
N PRO A 155 19.18 4.17 -18.32
CA PRO A 155 18.11 3.79 -19.25
C PRO A 155 17.05 2.96 -18.52
N ALA A 156 15.81 2.95 -19.06
CA ALA A 156 14.69 2.17 -18.54
C ALA A 156 15.08 0.75 -18.15
N PHE A 157 14.65 0.31 -16.96
CA PHE A 157 15.02 -0.98 -16.36
C PHE A 157 16.52 -1.22 -16.14
N GLY A 158 17.34 -0.16 -16.13
CA GLY A 158 18.72 -0.23 -15.70
C GLY A 158 18.84 -0.51 -14.20
N ASP A 159 19.94 -1.15 -13.82
CA ASP A 159 20.26 -1.45 -12.42
C ASP A 159 20.64 -0.15 -11.70
N LEU A 160 19.81 0.26 -10.74
CA LEU A 160 20.07 1.40 -9.87
C LEU A 160 21.04 1.03 -8.75
N LEU A 161 20.77 -0.09 -8.09
CA LEU A 161 21.48 -0.56 -6.90
C LEU A 161 21.60 -2.08 -6.95
N ARG A 162 22.79 -2.57 -6.58
CA ARG A 162 23.10 -3.98 -6.34
C ARG A 162 23.68 -4.16 -4.95
N VAL A 163 23.13 -5.08 -4.17
CA VAL A 163 23.59 -5.41 -2.83
C VAL A 163 23.89 -6.90 -2.74
N PRO A 164 25.12 -7.32 -2.41
CA PRO A 164 25.45 -8.72 -2.22
C PRO A 164 24.51 -9.37 -1.20
N ARG A 165 24.01 -10.56 -1.50
CA ARG A 165 23.04 -11.26 -0.64
C ARG A 165 23.54 -11.45 0.78
N GLU A 166 24.84 -11.66 0.97
CA GLU A 166 25.45 -11.78 2.30
C GLU A 166 25.33 -10.51 3.14
N ARG A 167 25.13 -9.32 2.54
CA ARG A 167 24.96 -8.04 3.24
C ARG A 167 23.50 -7.75 3.62
N MET A 168 22.54 -8.50 3.09
CA MET A 168 21.14 -8.39 3.51
C MET A 168 21.00 -8.90 4.94
N PHE A 169 20.14 -8.27 5.74
CA PHE A 169 19.74 -8.76 7.06
C PHE A 169 18.42 -9.52 6.92
N PHE A 170 18.50 -10.84 6.83
CA PHE A 170 17.36 -11.74 6.69
C PHE A 170 17.72 -13.11 7.30
N ILE A 171 16.78 -14.04 7.33
CA ILE A 171 16.92 -15.25 8.15
C ILE A 171 18.20 -16.03 7.83
N ASP A 172 18.52 -16.27 6.54
CA ASP A 172 19.69 -17.08 6.18
C ASP A 172 21.02 -16.44 6.61
N THR A 173 21.16 -15.11 6.52
CA THR A 173 22.39 -14.41 6.95
C THR A 173 22.42 -14.19 8.46
N VAL A 174 21.28 -14.04 9.12
CA VAL A 174 21.18 -13.96 10.58
C VAL A 174 21.65 -15.26 11.24
N VAL A 175 21.19 -16.42 10.75
CA VAL A 175 21.65 -17.72 11.26
C VAL A 175 23.08 -18.04 10.86
N GLN A 176 23.73 -17.24 10.01
CA GLN A 176 25.13 -17.40 9.63
C GLN A 176 26.06 -16.45 10.40
N TYR A 177 25.70 -15.16 10.49
CA TYR A 177 26.61 -14.10 10.95
C TYR A 177 26.26 -13.55 12.34
N CYS A 178 25.02 -13.63 12.80
CA CYS A 178 24.63 -13.18 14.14
C CYS A 178 24.91 -14.26 15.19
N ASP A 179 25.60 -13.92 16.28
CA ASP A 179 25.88 -14.84 17.38
C ASP A 179 24.58 -15.39 18.00
N LEU A 180 23.62 -14.51 18.30
CA LEU A 180 22.30 -14.88 18.81
C LEU A 180 21.54 -15.75 17.80
N GLY A 181 21.49 -15.32 16.54
CA GLY A 181 20.85 -16.05 15.46
C GLY A 181 21.38 -17.49 15.32
N ARG A 182 22.71 -17.64 15.34
CA ARG A 182 23.39 -18.94 15.25
C ARG A 182 23.03 -19.87 16.39
N VAL A 183 23.13 -19.43 17.64
CA VAL A 183 22.90 -20.31 18.79
C VAL A 183 21.44 -20.74 18.92
N VAL A 184 20.50 -19.84 18.59
CA VAL A 184 19.07 -20.18 18.55
C VAL A 184 18.80 -21.20 17.45
N HIS A 185 19.31 -20.97 16.24
CA HIS A 185 19.08 -21.87 15.11
C HIS A 185 19.72 -23.25 15.33
N ALA A 186 20.88 -23.31 15.97
CA ALA A 186 21.56 -24.57 16.27
C ALA A 186 20.86 -25.40 17.39
N SER A 187 20.02 -24.76 18.21
CA SER A 187 19.28 -25.41 19.30
C SER A 187 17.82 -25.60 18.91
N GLY A 188 17.42 -26.86 18.68
CA GLY A 188 16.00 -27.18 18.43
C GLY A 188 15.07 -26.73 19.57
N GLU A 189 15.55 -26.73 20.81
CA GLU A 189 14.82 -26.26 21.98
C GLU A 189 14.59 -24.74 21.91
N LEU A 190 15.64 -23.94 21.71
CA LEU A 190 15.52 -22.47 21.62
C LEU A 190 14.71 -22.04 20.39
N SER A 191 14.95 -22.69 19.24
CA SER A 191 14.17 -22.44 18.02
C SER A 191 12.68 -22.73 18.22
N SER A 192 12.33 -23.76 19.00
CA SER A 192 10.93 -24.06 19.33
C SER A 192 10.31 -23.03 20.27
N MET A 193 11.10 -22.43 21.18
CA MET A 193 10.62 -21.41 22.10
C MET A 193 10.36 -20.06 21.41
N ILE A 194 11.24 -19.63 20.50
CA ILE A 194 11.12 -18.35 19.77
C ILE A 194 9.98 -18.37 18.73
N SER A 195 9.52 -19.56 18.31
CA SER A 195 8.30 -19.75 17.53
C SER A 195 8.27 -19.08 16.14
N GLY A 196 9.41 -18.99 15.45
CA GLY A 196 9.47 -18.61 14.03
C GLY A 196 10.60 -17.66 13.66
N ASP A 197 10.71 -17.38 12.35
CA ASP A 197 11.80 -16.56 11.78
C ASP A 197 11.67 -15.08 12.15
N GLU A 198 10.46 -14.53 12.15
CA GLU A 198 10.22 -13.11 12.47
C GLU A 198 10.62 -12.72 13.90
N PRO A 199 10.18 -13.44 14.96
CA PRO A 199 10.74 -13.27 16.30
C PRO A 199 12.28 -13.31 16.34
N LEU A 200 12.90 -14.28 15.65
CA LEU A 200 14.36 -14.41 15.64
C LEU A 200 15.03 -13.22 14.97
N LEU A 201 14.49 -12.72 13.87
CA LEU A 201 14.98 -11.54 13.17
C LEU A 201 14.94 -10.30 14.06
N VAL A 202 13.84 -10.12 14.81
CA VAL A 202 13.68 -9.00 15.75
C VAL A 202 14.72 -9.07 16.86
N LEU A 203 14.86 -10.22 17.52
CA LEU A 203 15.83 -10.38 18.62
C LEU A 203 17.27 -10.21 18.12
N SER A 204 17.57 -10.73 16.94
CA SER A 204 18.88 -10.59 16.32
C SER A 204 19.15 -9.13 15.97
N LEU A 205 18.19 -8.38 15.45
CA LEU A 205 18.36 -6.96 15.13
C LEU A 205 18.64 -6.13 16.40
N ILE A 206 17.93 -6.41 17.49
CA ILE A 206 18.19 -5.79 18.80
C ILE A 206 19.62 -6.10 19.24
N TYR A 207 20.00 -7.38 19.27
CA TYR A 207 21.34 -7.80 19.69
C TYR A 207 22.44 -7.14 18.85
N GLU A 208 22.28 -7.16 17.52
CA GLU A 208 23.22 -6.57 16.56
C GLU A 208 23.34 -5.05 16.72
N ARG A 209 22.27 -4.34 17.06
CA ARG A 209 22.31 -2.91 17.39
C ARG A 209 23.27 -2.63 18.55
N TYR A 210 23.25 -3.44 19.59
CA TYR A 210 24.17 -3.27 20.70
C TYR A 210 25.59 -3.65 20.29
N VAL A 211 25.78 -4.65 19.42
CA VAL A 211 27.11 -5.07 18.91
C VAL A 211 27.57 -4.41 17.60
N ALA A 212 26.98 -3.26 17.24
CA ALA A 212 27.11 -2.67 15.90
C ALA A 212 28.55 -2.49 15.41
N GLU A 213 29.50 -2.07 16.26
CA GLU A 213 30.91 -1.84 15.89
C GLU A 213 31.61 -3.07 15.30
N THR A 214 31.20 -4.27 15.71
CA THR A 214 31.75 -5.56 15.25
C THR A 214 30.77 -6.35 14.39
N SER A 215 29.59 -5.79 14.14
CA SER A 215 28.52 -6.46 13.39
C SER A 215 28.89 -6.60 11.92
N HIS A 216 28.50 -7.73 11.32
CA HIS A 216 28.53 -7.94 9.88
C HIS A 216 27.69 -6.90 9.12
N TRP A 217 26.65 -6.35 9.77
CA TRP A 217 25.74 -5.36 9.23
C TRP A 217 25.98 -3.95 9.79
N ASN A 218 27.21 -3.62 10.20
CA ASN A 218 27.55 -2.32 10.78
C ASN A 218 26.99 -1.12 9.98
N GLU A 219 27.16 -1.12 8.65
CA GLU A 219 26.71 -0.02 7.79
C GLU A 219 25.18 0.15 7.82
N LEU A 220 24.42 -0.95 7.80
CA LEU A 220 22.95 -0.93 7.92
C LEU A 220 22.50 -0.44 9.30
N LEU A 221 23.14 -0.93 10.36
CA LEU A 221 22.77 -0.56 11.72
C LEU A 221 23.04 0.92 12.02
N LEU A 222 24.11 1.47 11.44
CA LEU A 222 24.44 2.89 11.54
C LEU A 222 23.51 3.79 10.71
N SER A 223 22.89 3.28 9.64
CA SER A 223 21.92 4.03 8.85
C SER A 223 20.49 3.97 9.41
N CYS A 224 20.16 2.97 10.23
CA CYS A 224 18.86 2.87 10.87
C CYS A 224 18.55 4.09 11.78
N PRO A 225 17.31 4.61 11.78
CA PRO A 225 16.87 5.65 12.70
C PRO A 225 17.05 5.25 14.17
N GLY A 226 17.41 6.21 15.01
CA GLY A 226 17.53 5.97 16.46
C GLY A 226 16.20 5.63 17.15
N GLY A 227 15.08 6.06 16.57
CA GLY A 227 13.71 5.87 17.05
C GLY A 227 12.67 6.31 16.01
N TYR A 228 11.39 6.07 16.29
CA TYR A 228 10.27 6.32 15.38
C TYR A 228 9.18 7.18 16.05
N PRO A 229 9.47 8.43 16.44
CA PRO A 229 8.56 9.25 17.24
C PRO A 229 7.22 9.55 16.55
N ASN A 230 7.20 9.54 15.21
CA ASN A 230 6.01 9.83 14.41
C ASN A 230 5.12 8.59 14.18
N VAL A 231 5.57 7.40 14.58
CA VAL A 231 4.76 6.18 14.47
C VAL A 231 3.84 6.07 15.69
N PRO A 232 2.51 5.92 15.51
CA PRO A 232 1.52 5.91 16.61
C PRO A 232 1.81 4.94 17.77
N SER A 233 2.51 3.84 17.52
CA SER A 233 2.93 2.94 18.60
C SER A 233 3.84 3.61 19.64
N PHE A 234 4.53 4.70 19.28
CA PHE A 234 5.38 5.50 20.18
C PHE A 234 4.65 6.72 20.77
N TRP A 235 3.42 7.00 20.36
CA TRP A 235 2.66 8.16 20.83
C TRP A 235 2.17 7.96 22.26
N ASP A 236 2.08 9.07 22.98
CA ASP A 236 1.40 9.13 24.26
C ASP A 236 -0.13 9.17 24.11
N TRP A 237 -0.85 9.16 25.22
CA TRP A 237 -2.31 9.15 25.21
C TRP A 237 -2.93 10.44 24.70
N GLU A 238 -2.22 11.57 24.78
CA GLU A 238 -2.71 12.86 24.30
C GLU A 238 -2.68 12.91 22.77
N ASP A 239 -1.58 12.47 22.16
CA ASP A 239 -1.45 12.35 20.71
C ASP A 239 -2.37 11.25 20.16
N LEU A 240 -2.53 10.11 20.85
CA LEU A 240 -3.43 9.03 20.42
C LEU A 240 -4.91 9.43 20.46
N ALA A 241 -5.31 10.32 21.37
CA ALA A 241 -6.70 10.80 21.44
C ALA A 241 -7.13 11.52 20.15
N GLU A 242 -6.19 12.07 19.37
CA GLU A 242 -6.49 12.69 18.07
C GLU A 242 -6.91 11.68 16.98
N LEU A 243 -6.73 10.39 17.22
CA LEU A 243 -7.18 9.29 16.35
C LEU A 243 -8.54 8.70 16.78
N GLU A 244 -9.22 9.29 17.76
CA GLU A 244 -10.54 8.86 18.18
C GLU A 244 -11.54 8.87 17.00
N GLY A 245 -12.34 7.81 16.89
CA GLY A 245 -13.29 7.60 15.80
C GLY A 245 -12.70 6.93 14.55
N LEU A 246 -11.39 6.60 14.56
CA LEU A 246 -10.73 5.88 13.48
C LEU A 246 -10.34 4.46 13.90
N ASP A 247 -10.55 3.48 13.01
CA ASP A 247 -10.17 2.07 13.21
C ASP A 247 -8.68 1.89 13.51
N VAL A 248 -7.82 2.77 12.99
CA VAL A 248 -6.36 2.72 13.22
C VAL A 248 -6.00 2.86 14.70
N LEU A 249 -6.83 3.52 15.51
CA LEU A 249 -6.58 3.62 16.95
C LEU A 249 -6.65 2.22 17.60
N ASP A 250 -7.67 1.44 17.27
CA ASP A 250 -7.84 0.08 17.78
C ASP A 250 -6.68 -0.83 17.33
N ASP A 251 -6.26 -0.71 16.08
CA ASP A 251 -5.11 -1.45 15.54
C ASP A 251 -3.80 -1.09 16.27
N VAL A 252 -3.58 0.20 16.57
CA VAL A 252 -2.41 0.65 17.32
C VAL A 252 -2.43 0.12 18.75
N LEU A 253 -3.58 0.13 19.42
CA LEU A 253 -3.72 -0.40 20.78
C LEU A 253 -3.53 -1.93 20.82
N ALA A 254 -4.10 -2.65 19.86
CA ALA A 254 -3.91 -4.09 19.71
C ALA A 254 -2.43 -4.43 19.48
N LYS A 255 -1.73 -3.67 18.62
CA LYS A 255 -0.30 -3.85 18.36
C LYS A 255 0.55 -3.57 19.61
N LYS A 256 0.23 -2.54 20.40
CA LYS A 256 0.91 -2.28 21.70
C LYS A 256 0.72 -3.46 22.67
N ALA A 257 -0.49 -4.01 22.76
CA ALA A 257 -0.78 -5.16 23.62
C ALA A 257 -0.03 -6.43 23.17
N GLN A 258 -0.03 -6.73 21.87
CA GLN A 258 0.71 -7.85 21.29
C GLN A 258 2.22 -7.73 21.54
N LEU A 259 2.77 -6.52 21.44
CA LEU A 259 4.19 -6.28 21.70
C LEU A 259 4.56 -6.51 23.17
N ALA A 260 3.72 -6.07 24.11
CA ALA A 260 3.93 -6.33 25.53
C ALA A 260 3.88 -7.84 25.85
N GLN A 261 2.98 -8.58 25.19
CA GLN A 261 2.92 -10.03 25.31
C GLN A 261 4.20 -10.69 24.75
N PHE A 262 4.60 -10.31 23.54
CA PHE A 262 5.85 -10.80 22.93
C PHE A 262 7.07 -10.52 23.82
N GLN A 263 7.12 -9.34 24.44
CA GLN A 263 8.20 -9.00 25.37
C GLN A 263 8.22 -9.96 26.55
N THR A 264 7.07 -10.21 27.17
CA THR A 264 6.94 -11.11 28.33
C THR A 264 7.43 -12.52 27.98
N GLU A 265 7.01 -13.06 26.83
CA GLU A 265 7.42 -14.37 26.35
C GLU A 265 8.92 -14.42 26.06
N THR A 266 9.45 -13.41 25.36
CA THR A 266 10.88 -13.31 25.04
C THR A 266 11.72 -13.23 26.30
N MET A 267 11.34 -12.42 27.29
CA MET A 267 12.08 -12.26 28.54
C MET A 267 12.21 -13.58 29.32
N ALA A 268 11.26 -14.51 29.17
CA ALA A 268 11.36 -15.84 29.76
C ALA A 268 12.41 -16.73 29.06
N VAL A 269 12.68 -16.51 27.78
CA VAL A 269 13.59 -17.33 26.95
C VAL A 269 15.02 -16.77 26.95
N LEU A 270 15.20 -15.46 27.06
CA LEU A 270 16.51 -14.78 26.99
C LEU A 270 17.58 -15.35 27.93
N PRO A 271 17.29 -15.77 29.18
CA PRO A 271 18.30 -16.39 30.04
C PRO A 271 18.93 -17.67 29.44
N PHE A 272 18.13 -18.48 28.74
CA PHE A 272 18.62 -19.70 28.08
C PHE A 272 19.44 -19.37 26.83
N ILE A 273 19.08 -18.30 26.12
CA ILE A 273 19.86 -17.79 24.99
C ILE A 273 21.22 -17.27 25.49
N HIS A 274 21.24 -16.50 26.59
CA HIS A 274 22.49 -16.02 27.20
C HIS A 274 23.41 -17.17 27.60
N GLU A 275 22.85 -18.22 28.21
CA GLU A 275 23.61 -19.43 28.56
C GLU A 275 24.17 -20.14 27.32
N ALA A 276 23.39 -20.24 26.24
CA ALA A 276 23.86 -20.81 24.98
C ALA A 276 24.95 -19.96 24.29
N LEU A 277 24.95 -18.64 24.52
CA LEU A 277 26.00 -17.74 24.07
C LEU A 277 27.28 -17.79 24.93
N ALA A 278 27.27 -18.49 26.07
CA ALA A 278 28.37 -18.50 27.03
C ALA A 278 29.67 -18.98 26.38
N GLY A 279 30.61 -18.05 26.19
CA GLY A 279 31.87 -18.24 25.46
C GLY A 279 32.11 -17.21 24.34
N GLY A 280 31.04 -16.64 23.78
CA GLY A 280 31.09 -15.58 22.74
C GLY A 280 30.44 -14.26 23.14
N CYS A 281 29.46 -14.27 24.06
CA CYS A 281 28.80 -13.04 24.49
C CYS A 281 29.73 -12.12 25.31
N ARG A 282 29.76 -10.84 24.95
CA ARG A 282 30.51 -9.80 25.68
C ARG A 282 29.77 -9.21 26.87
N PHE A 283 28.48 -9.49 27.01
CA PHE A 283 27.62 -8.91 28.04
C PHE A 283 27.46 -9.88 29.22
N GLY A 284 27.48 -9.32 30.42
CA GLY A 284 26.97 -10.02 31.59
C GLY A 284 25.50 -10.40 31.42
N LYS A 285 24.98 -11.33 32.23
CA LYS A 285 23.59 -11.78 32.11
C LYS A 285 22.61 -10.61 32.24
N ASP A 286 22.80 -9.74 33.23
CA ASP A 286 21.88 -8.62 33.48
C ASP A 286 21.96 -7.58 32.35
N GLU A 287 23.17 -7.21 31.92
CA GLU A 287 23.39 -6.31 30.77
C GLU A 287 22.77 -6.86 29.46
N PHE A 288 22.87 -8.18 29.25
CA PHE A 288 22.24 -8.84 28.11
C PHE A 288 20.72 -8.70 28.16
N LEU A 289 20.09 -8.94 29.32
CA LEU A 289 18.65 -8.80 29.47
C LEU A 289 18.18 -7.35 29.28
N GLU A 290 18.96 -6.37 29.76
CA GLU A 290 18.67 -4.94 29.60
C GLU A 290 18.66 -4.49 28.12
N CYS A 291 19.40 -5.17 27.24
CA CYS A 291 19.37 -4.89 25.80
C CYS A 291 17.99 -5.11 25.17
N PHE A 292 17.15 -5.95 25.76
CA PHE A 292 15.84 -6.33 25.23
C PHE A 292 14.69 -5.64 25.96
N SER A 293 14.83 -4.33 26.19
CA SER A 293 13.74 -3.51 26.74
C SER A 293 12.53 -3.45 25.81
N ILE A 294 11.37 -3.01 26.34
CA ILE A 294 10.17 -2.81 25.51
C ILE A 294 10.43 -1.80 24.39
N GLU A 295 11.18 -0.74 24.67
CA GLU A 295 11.56 0.29 23.68
C GLU A 295 12.47 -0.28 22.59
N ALA A 296 13.40 -1.19 22.94
CA ALA A 296 14.24 -1.87 21.97
C ALA A 296 13.41 -2.78 21.05
N MET A 297 12.41 -3.47 21.60
CA MET A 297 11.48 -4.29 20.82
C MET A 297 10.57 -3.45 19.93
N MET A 298 10.06 -2.31 20.44
CA MET A 298 9.29 -1.35 19.65
C MET A 298 10.13 -0.85 18.47
N TRP A 299 11.37 -0.45 18.73
CA TRP A 299 12.29 0.03 17.70
C TRP A 299 12.55 -1.03 16.63
N ALA A 300 12.85 -2.27 17.01
CA ALA A 300 13.14 -3.32 16.05
C ALA A 300 11.93 -3.64 15.15
N ARG A 301 10.72 -3.69 15.74
CA ARG A 301 9.46 -3.87 14.97
C ARG A 301 9.23 -2.74 13.99
N ALA A 302 9.29 -1.49 14.47
CA ALA A 302 9.14 -0.34 13.61
C ALA A 302 10.22 -0.27 12.52
N THR A 303 11.42 -0.78 12.79
CA THR A 303 12.47 -0.93 11.77
C THR A 303 12.05 -1.91 10.68
N PHE A 304 11.59 -3.11 11.04
CA PHE A 304 11.09 -4.06 10.05
C PHE A 304 9.88 -3.53 9.28
N ASP A 305 8.91 -2.92 9.97
CA ASP A 305 7.71 -2.35 9.35
C ASP A 305 8.03 -1.27 8.32
N SER A 306 8.98 -0.38 8.64
CA SER A 306 9.28 0.79 7.82
C SER A 306 10.31 0.55 6.71
N ARG A 307 11.21 -0.43 6.89
CA ARG A 307 12.45 -0.55 6.09
C ARG A 307 12.65 -1.90 5.43
N ALA A 308 11.87 -2.92 5.79
CA ALA A 308 12.07 -4.25 5.24
C ALA A 308 11.34 -4.45 3.90
N PHE A 309 11.88 -5.38 3.13
CA PHE A 309 11.29 -5.84 1.89
C PHE A 309 10.80 -7.28 2.05
N ASN A 310 9.62 -7.57 1.50
CA ASN A 310 9.20 -8.94 1.20
C ASN A 310 9.84 -9.35 -0.12
N LEU A 311 10.81 -10.25 -0.07
CA LEU A 311 11.63 -10.66 -1.22
C LEU A 311 11.46 -12.14 -1.50
N ASN A 312 11.37 -12.50 -2.79
CA ASN A 312 11.51 -13.88 -3.22
C ASN A 312 13.00 -14.23 -3.33
N VAL A 313 13.45 -15.15 -2.47
CA VAL A 313 14.81 -15.66 -2.39
C VAL A 313 14.77 -17.17 -2.64
N ASP A 314 15.19 -17.58 -3.84
CA ASP A 314 15.19 -18.97 -4.30
C ASP A 314 13.84 -19.70 -4.10
N GLY A 315 12.72 -19.00 -4.36
CA GLY A 315 11.37 -19.53 -4.22
C GLY A 315 10.73 -19.37 -2.84
N ARG A 316 11.44 -18.81 -1.85
CA ARG A 316 10.92 -18.48 -0.52
C ARG A 316 10.66 -16.99 -0.39
N VAL A 317 9.48 -16.59 0.08
CA VAL A 317 9.23 -15.19 0.45
C VAL A 317 9.79 -14.96 1.85
N VAL A 318 10.74 -14.03 1.97
CA VAL A 318 11.40 -13.68 3.23
C VAL A 318 11.34 -12.17 3.45
N ILE A 319 11.27 -11.76 4.72
CA ILE A 319 11.46 -10.37 5.12
C ILE A 319 12.95 -10.08 5.26
N ALA A 320 13.41 -8.96 4.67
CA ALA A 320 14.82 -8.59 4.67
C ALA A 320 15.01 -7.08 4.80
N LEU A 321 15.93 -6.63 5.65
CA LEU A 321 16.49 -5.28 5.56
C LEU A 321 17.65 -5.32 4.58
N VAL A 322 17.67 -4.40 3.63
CA VAL A 322 18.66 -4.35 2.57
C VAL A 322 19.40 -3.02 2.65
N PRO A 323 20.71 -3.01 3.02
CA PRO A 323 21.47 -1.78 3.19
C PRO A 323 21.35 -0.86 1.98
N VAL A 324 21.21 0.45 2.22
CA VAL A 324 21.03 1.51 1.20
C VAL A 324 19.67 1.49 0.53
N ALA A 325 19.18 0.30 0.13
CA ALA A 325 17.85 0.14 -0.46
C ALA A 325 16.74 0.54 0.53
N ASP A 326 16.96 0.33 1.83
CA ASP A 326 16.03 0.65 2.91
C ASP A 326 15.81 2.16 3.14
N MET A 327 16.59 3.02 2.50
CA MET A 327 16.46 4.47 2.63
C MET A 327 15.63 5.14 1.52
N ILE A 328 15.10 4.37 0.57
CA ILE A 328 14.29 4.92 -0.52
C ILE A 328 12.89 5.25 -0.02
N ASN A 329 12.41 6.47 -0.30
CA ASN A 329 11.14 6.95 0.24
C ASN A 329 9.93 6.61 -0.65
N HIS A 330 8.75 6.69 -0.03
CA HIS A 330 7.47 6.37 -0.66
C HIS A 330 6.96 7.47 -1.59
N HIS A 331 6.44 7.10 -2.76
CA HIS A 331 5.52 7.94 -3.52
C HIS A 331 4.54 7.08 -4.35
N ASN A 332 3.34 7.60 -4.64
CA ASN A 332 2.32 6.88 -5.43
C ASN A 332 2.77 6.62 -6.88
N ARG A 333 3.63 7.50 -7.41
CA ARG A 333 4.38 7.31 -8.66
C ARG A 333 5.80 6.88 -8.33
N SER A 334 6.40 5.99 -9.12
CA SER A 334 7.61 5.25 -8.72
C SER A 334 8.70 5.34 -9.79
N ASP A 335 9.91 5.76 -9.40
CA ASP A 335 11.10 5.62 -10.23
C ASP A 335 11.60 4.17 -10.19
N VAL A 336 11.60 3.53 -9.01
CA VAL A 336 12.03 2.14 -8.84
C VAL A 336 10.86 1.19 -9.08
N LEU A 337 10.98 0.32 -10.07
CA LEU A 337 9.90 -0.57 -10.49
C LEU A 337 10.18 -2.03 -10.12
N VAL A 338 11.43 -2.48 -10.18
CA VAL A 338 11.79 -3.88 -9.91
C VAL A 338 12.66 -3.96 -8.68
N ARG A 339 12.31 -4.90 -7.79
CA ARG A 339 13.09 -5.33 -6.62
C ARG A 339 13.13 -6.84 -6.65
N LYS A 340 14.31 -7.43 -6.73
CA LYS A 340 14.46 -8.89 -6.82
C LYS A 340 15.77 -9.33 -6.18
N VAL A 341 15.83 -10.60 -5.79
CA VAL A 341 17.09 -11.26 -5.46
C VAL A 341 17.39 -12.25 -6.58
N GLU A 342 18.59 -12.14 -7.15
CA GLU A 342 19.04 -13.08 -8.18
C GLU A 342 19.22 -14.48 -7.58
N PRO A 343 18.91 -15.53 -8.34
CA PRO A 343 18.90 -16.90 -7.82
C PRO A 343 20.31 -17.38 -7.45
N ASN A 344 20.39 -18.42 -6.61
CA ASN A 344 21.61 -19.17 -6.29
C ASN A 344 22.73 -18.32 -5.68
N GLY A 345 22.39 -17.45 -4.73
CA GLY A 345 23.35 -16.57 -4.06
C GLY A 345 23.64 -15.25 -4.77
N GLY A 346 22.91 -14.95 -5.85
CA GLY A 346 23.02 -13.68 -6.56
C GLY A 346 22.53 -12.48 -5.73
N ASP A 347 22.84 -11.29 -6.23
CA ASP A 347 22.61 -10.03 -5.51
C ASP A 347 21.12 -9.68 -5.39
N PHE A 348 20.80 -8.89 -4.38
CA PHE A 348 19.62 -8.03 -4.45
C PHE A 348 19.83 -6.96 -5.52
N VAL A 349 18.83 -6.72 -6.36
CA VAL A 349 18.85 -5.74 -7.44
C VAL A 349 17.60 -4.86 -7.38
N MET A 350 17.81 -3.54 -7.40
CA MET A 350 16.79 -2.53 -7.66
C MET A 350 16.96 -1.98 -9.07
N GLN A 351 15.90 -2.01 -9.87
CA GLN A 351 15.89 -1.46 -11.23
C GLN A 351 14.85 -0.37 -11.36
N ILE A 352 15.19 0.68 -12.10
CA ILE A 352 14.25 1.76 -12.43
C ILE A 352 13.15 1.28 -13.38
N GLY A 353 12.03 2.00 -13.43
CA GLY A 353 11.01 1.87 -14.46
C GLY A 353 11.38 2.72 -15.67
N ALA A 354 10.98 3.99 -15.64
CA ALA A 354 11.28 4.98 -16.68
C ALA A 354 12.75 5.38 -16.67
N SER A 355 13.29 5.73 -17.85
CA SER A 355 14.64 6.26 -17.97
C SER A 355 14.88 7.49 -17.06
N LEU A 356 15.98 7.48 -16.30
CA LEU A 356 16.52 8.65 -15.60
C LEU A 356 17.41 9.42 -16.57
N THR A 357 17.17 10.73 -16.70
CA THR A 357 17.82 11.61 -17.66
C THR A 357 18.72 12.62 -16.95
N ALA A 358 19.45 13.44 -17.72
CA ALA A 358 20.22 14.54 -17.15
C ALA A 358 19.37 15.55 -16.35
N GLN A 359 18.06 15.65 -16.62
CA GLN A 359 17.14 16.53 -15.87
C GLN A 359 16.76 15.95 -14.51
N ASP A 360 16.96 14.65 -14.29
CA ASP A 360 16.66 13.99 -13.02
C ASP A 360 17.81 14.09 -12.02
N ILE A 361 19.02 14.45 -12.46
CA ILE A 361 20.19 14.55 -11.57
C ILE A 361 19.90 15.60 -10.48
N GLY A 362 20.07 15.21 -9.22
CA GLY A 362 19.77 16.02 -8.04
C GLY A 362 18.34 15.88 -7.52
N ARG A 363 17.46 15.16 -8.24
CA ARG A 363 16.11 14.80 -7.75
C ARG A 363 16.16 13.55 -6.90
N GLU A 364 15.33 13.52 -5.87
CA GLU A 364 15.05 12.29 -5.10
C GLU A 364 14.44 11.20 -5.98
N ILE A 365 14.90 9.97 -5.77
CA ILE A 365 14.42 8.75 -6.41
C ILE A 365 13.34 8.16 -5.52
N TRP A 366 12.17 7.93 -6.08
CA TRP A 366 11.01 7.45 -5.33
C TRP A 366 10.66 6.01 -5.62
N MET A 367 9.99 5.39 -4.66
CA MET A 367 9.46 4.04 -4.76
C MET A 367 8.05 3.96 -4.22
N SER A 368 7.14 3.25 -4.89
CA SER A 368 5.85 2.92 -4.28
C SER A 368 6.00 1.68 -3.38
N TYR A 369 5.64 1.80 -2.10
CA TYR A 369 5.70 0.67 -1.16
C TYR A 369 4.55 -0.33 -1.36
N GLY A 370 3.50 0.09 -2.07
CA GLY A 370 2.24 -0.62 -2.19
C GLY A 370 1.10 0.39 -2.37
N PRO A 371 -0.13 -0.11 -2.62
CA PRO A 371 -1.32 0.72 -2.65
C PRO A 371 -1.80 1.01 -1.21
N LEU A 372 -0.97 1.72 -0.44
CA LEU A 372 -1.16 1.93 0.99
C LEU A 372 -2.01 3.17 1.26
N GLN A 373 -2.96 3.04 2.18
CA GLN A 373 -3.76 4.15 2.68
C GLN A 373 -2.96 4.97 3.70
N ASN A 374 -3.38 6.20 3.94
CA ASN A 374 -2.71 7.09 4.88
C ASN A 374 -2.69 6.57 6.32
N TRP A 375 -3.66 5.75 6.72
CA TRP A 375 -3.61 5.10 8.04
C TRP A 375 -2.46 4.07 8.11
N GLU A 376 -2.21 3.33 7.03
CA GLU A 376 -1.08 2.38 6.93
C GLU A 376 0.25 3.14 6.89
N LEU A 377 0.33 4.19 6.08
CA LEU A 377 1.51 5.05 5.99
C LEU A 377 1.85 5.68 7.35
N LEU A 378 0.85 6.14 8.10
CA LEU A 378 1.05 6.67 9.44
C LEU A 378 1.48 5.57 10.42
N GLN A 379 0.75 4.45 10.45
CA GLN A 379 0.95 3.38 11.44
C GLN A 379 2.31 2.67 11.29
N PHE A 380 2.80 2.49 10.06
CA PHE A 380 4.01 1.70 9.79
C PHE A 380 5.22 2.56 9.44
N TYR A 381 5.02 3.78 8.92
CA TYR A 381 6.11 4.63 8.43
C TYR A 381 6.15 6.02 9.07
N GLY A 382 5.06 6.47 9.71
CA GLY A 382 5.03 7.74 10.46
C GLY A 382 4.84 8.98 9.60
N PHE A 383 4.18 8.87 8.44
CA PHE A 383 3.83 10.01 7.59
C PHE A 383 2.45 9.87 6.94
N VAL A 384 1.92 10.98 6.43
CA VAL A 384 0.63 11.08 5.71
C VAL A 384 0.86 11.84 4.41
N LEU A 385 0.32 11.35 3.30
CA LEU A 385 0.33 12.00 2.00
C LEU A 385 -0.95 12.82 1.79
N GLU A 386 -0.80 14.09 1.40
CA GLU A 386 -1.94 14.88 0.95
C GLU A 386 -2.44 14.37 -0.40
N GLY A 387 -3.75 14.12 -0.51
CA GLY A 387 -4.36 13.66 -1.75
C GLY A 387 -3.94 12.25 -2.15
N ASN A 388 -3.69 11.35 -1.18
CA ASN A 388 -3.35 9.97 -1.47
C ASN A 388 -4.45 9.29 -2.29
N GLU A 389 -4.10 8.87 -3.52
CA GLU A 389 -5.01 8.20 -4.45
C GLU A 389 -5.42 6.79 -3.99
N HIS A 390 -4.69 6.23 -3.02
CA HIS A 390 -5.00 4.94 -2.43
C HIS A 390 -5.90 5.04 -1.19
N ASP A 391 -6.17 6.23 -0.65
CA ASP A 391 -7.06 6.37 0.50
C ASP A 391 -8.46 5.84 0.16
N ARG A 392 -9.04 5.09 1.10
CA ARG A 392 -10.41 4.63 1.04
C ARG A 392 -11.11 5.01 2.33
N LEU A 393 -12.41 5.28 2.23
CA LEU A 393 -13.27 5.44 3.39
C LEU A 393 -13.97 4.11 3.66
N PRO A 394 -13.68 3.41 4.77
CA PRO A 394 -14.38 2.18 5.12
C PRO A 394 -15.90 2.42 5.13
N PHE A 395 -16.63 1.53 4.46
CA PHE A 395 -18.09 1.56 4.39
C PHE A 395 -18.61 0.38 5.21
N PRO A 396 -19.13 0.60 6.43
CA PRO A 396 -19.58 -0.46 7.31
C PRO A 396 -20.85 -1.09 6.73
N PHE A 397 -20.66 -2.14 5.94
CA PHE A 397 -21.72 -2.95 5.38
C PHE A 397 -21.31 -4.41 5.48
N ASP A 398 -21.97 -5.12 6.38
CA ASP A 398 -21.78 -6.54 6.59
C ASP A 398 -23.15 -7.22 6.67
N PHE A 399 -23.23 -8.44 6.18
CA PHE A 399 -24.44 -9.26 6.23
C PHE A 399 -24.05 -10.70 6.59
N PRO A 400 -24.91 -11.44 7.31
CA PRO A 400 -24.58 -12.79 7.72
C PRO A 400 -24.40 -13.69 6.49
N GLU A 401 -23.16 -14.09 6.19
CA GLU A 401 -22.91 -15.10 5.15
C GLU A 401 -23.45 -16.46 5.62
N GLY A 402 -24.17 -17.16 4.73
CA GLY A 402 -24.61 -18.54 4.97
C GLY A 402 -25.82 -18.72 5.89
N VAL A 403 -26.40 -17.64 6.45
CA VAL A 403 -27.71 -17.72 7.12
C VAL A 403 -28.79 -17.64 6.05
N VAL A 404 -29.25 -18.80 5.57
CA VAL A 404 -30.43 -18.87 4.69
C VAL A 404 -31.65 -18.79 5.59
N GLY A 405 -32.12 -17.57 5.86
CA GLY A 405 -33.35 -17.33 6.61
C GLY A 405 -34.59 -17.62 5.77
N ASP A 406 -34.54 -17.28 4.47
CA ASP A 406 -35.61 -17.52 3.49
C ASP A 406 -35.09 -17.76 2.05
N GLU A 407 -36.02 -17.93 1.10
CA GLU A 407 -35.70 -18.09 -0.33
C GLU A 407 -34.91 -16.90 -0.89
N TRP A 408 -35.19 -15.69 -0.39
CA TRP A 408 -34.57 -14.47 -0.87
C TRP A 408 -33.10 -14.37 -0.48
N ASP A 409 -32.73 -14.85 0.71
CA ASP A 409 -31.33 -14.92 1.14
C ASP A 409 -30.50 -15.78 0.19
N GLY A 410 -31.06 -16.92 -0.24
CA GLY A 410 -30.42 -17.79 -1.24
C GLY A 410 -30.22 -17.10 -2.58
N ARG A 411 -31.23 -16.36 -3.07
CA ARG A 411 -31.15 -15.62 -4.33
C ARG A 411 -30.15 -14.46 -4.25
N ARG A 412 -30.13 -13.72 -3.15
CA ARG A 412 -29.16 -12.64 -2.89
C ARG A 412 -27.74 -13.18 -2.86
N ALA A 413 -27.51 -14.24 -2.08
CA ALA A 413 -26.20 -14.88 -1.98
C ALA A 413 -25.70 -15.39 -3.35
N ALA A 414 -26.60 -15.93 -4.19
CA ALA A 414 -26.25 -16.36 -5.54
C ALA A 414 -25.77 -15.19 -6.42
N LEU A 415 -26.43 -14.03 -6.39
CA LEU A 415 -25.99 -12.84 -7.12
C LEU A 415 -24.65 -12.30 -6.59
N VAL A 416 -24.51 -12.18 -5.28
CA VAL A 416 -23.27 -11.71 -4.65
C VAL A 416 -22.09 -12.60 -5.05
N ALA A 417 -22.25 -13.91 -4.96
CA ALA A 417 -21.20 -14.88 -5.30
C ALA A 417 -20.90 -14.90 -6.82
N THR A 418 -21.93 -14.82 -7.67
CA THR A 418 -21.76 -14.86 -9.13
C THR A 418 -20.95 -13.67 -9.64
N TYR A 419 -21.23 -12.48 -9.10
CA TYR A 419 -20.61 -11.24 -9.56
C TYR A 419 -19.42 -10.80 -8.70
N GLY A 420 -19.10 -11.50 -7.60
CA GLY A 420 -18.01 -11.12 -6.70
C GLY A 420 -18.24 -9.77 -5.98
N LEU A 421 -19.49 -9.49 -5.59
CA LEU A 421 -19.89 -8.17 -5.08
C LEU A 421 -19.49 -7.88 -3.64
N HIS A 422 -19.20 -8.92 -2.85
CA HIS A 422 -18.87 -8.77 -1.44
C HIS A 422 -17.42 -9.16 -1.18
N LEU A 423 -16.72 -8.25 -0.52
CA LEU A 423 -15.44 -8.49 0.12
C LEU A 423 -15.69 -8.55 1.61
N ALA A 424 -15.58 -9.75 2.20
CA ALA A 424 -15.87 -9.95 3.62
C ALA A 424 -15.14 -8.93 4.49
N GLY A 425 -15.91 -8.14 5.25
CA GLY A 425 -15.42 -7.11 6.15
C GLY A 425 -14.74 -5.90 5.47
N ARG A 426 -14.89 -5.71 4.15
CA ARG A 426 -14.14 -4.70 3.39
C ARG A 426 -14.97 -4.10 2.25
N CYS A 427 -16.01 -3.34 2.58
CA CYS A 427 -16.60 -2.39 1.62
C CYS A 427 -16.01 -1.00 1.86
N TRP A 428 -15.90 -0.18 0.81
CA TRP A 428 -15.34 1.17 0.93
C TRP A 428 -15.80 2.13 -0.16
N ILE A 429 -15.54 3.42 0.05
CA ILE A 429 -15.63 4.50 -0.94
C ILE A 429 -14.22 4.94 -1.37
N CYS A 430 -14.02 5.14 -2.67
CA CYS A 430 -12.73 5.52 -3.23
C CYS A 430 -12.31 6.94 -2.87
N HIS A 431 -11.03 7.26 -3.05
CA HIS A 431 -10.48 8.57 -2.72
C HIS A 431 -11.22 9.73 -3.42
N ASP A 432 -11.83 9.52 -4.57
CA ASP A 432 -12.61 10.54 -5.30
C ASP A 432 -14.02 10.77 -4.72
N GLY A 433 -14.41 10.02 -3.68
CA GLY A 433 -15.72 10.06 -3.06
C GLY A 433 -16.80 9.31 -3.84
N ARG A 434 -16.49 8.64 -4.94
CA ARG A 434 -17.48 7.89 -5.71
C ARG A 434 -17.61 6.47 -5.14
N PRO A 435 -18.84 6.02 -4.82
CA PRO A 435 -19.06 4.63 -4.45
C PRO A 435 -18.70 3.71 -5.62
N PRO A 436 -17.89 2.66 -5.38
CA PRO A 436 -17.63 1.63 -6.37
C PRO A 436 -18.92 1.05 -6.97
N PRO A 437 -18.97 0.76 -8.28
CA PRO A 437 -20.18 0.20 -8.87
C PRO A 437 -20.54 -1.17 -8.27
N ALA A 438 -19.57 -1.93 -7.76
CA ALA A 438 -19.83 -3.15 -6.99
C ALA A 438 -20.57 -2.88 -5.68
N LEU A 439 -20.23 -1.81 -4.94
CA LEU A 439 -20.97 -1.40 -3.74
C LEU A 439 -22.41 -1.01 -4.08
N VAL A 440 -22.61 -0.24 -5.15
CA VAL A 440 -23.94 0.14 -5.63
C VAL A 440 -24.75 -1.10 -6.03
N ALA A 441 -24.13 -2.04 -6.76
CA ALA A 441 -24.74 -3.30 -7.14
C ALA A 441 -25.07 -4.18 -5.93
N LEU A 442 -24.19 -4.23 -4.92
CA LEU A 442 -24.42 -4.93 -3.66
C LEU A 442 -25.65 -4.37 -2.94
N LEU A 443 -25.72 -3.05 -2.76
CA LEU A 443 -26.86 -2.39 -2.14
C LEU A 443 -28.16 -2.62 -2.93
N ARG A 444 -28.12 -2.65 -4.26
CA ARG A 444 -29.28 -3.04 -5.08
C ARG A 444 -29.75 -4.46 -4.77
N VAL A 445 -28.84 -5.42 -4.66
CA VAL A 445 -29.20 -6.82 -4.33
C VAL A 445 -29.93 -6.90 -2.99
N HIS A 446 -29.54 -6.09 -2.00
CA HIS A 446 -30.16 -6.09 -0.67
C HIS A 446 -31.41 -5.22 -0.55
N LEU A 447 -31.55 -4.16 -1.37
CA LEU A 447 -32.66 -3.21 -1.31
C LEU A 447 -33.70 -3.39 -2.42
N ALA A 448 -33.51 -4.34 -3.34
CA ALA A 448 -34.47 -4.64 -4.41
C ALA A 448 -35.83 -5.09 -3.85
N GLU A 449 -36.89 -4.61 -4.47
CA GLU A 449 -38.24 -5.13 -4.25
C GLU A 449 -38.40 -6.52 -4.88
N ALA A 450 -39.36 -7.31 -4.38
CA ALA A 450 -39.62 -8.67 -4.87
C ALA A 450 -39.89 -8.71 -6.39
N GLU A 451 -40.57 -7.70 -6.93
CA GLU A 451 -40.90 -7.57 -8.36
C GLU A 451 -39.71 -7.17 -9.25
N GLU A 452 -38.65 -6.61 -8.67
CA GLU A 452 -37.44 -6.20 -9.39
C GLU A 452 -36.44 -7.35 -9.53
N PHE A 453 -36.53 -8.35 -8.67
CA PHE A 453 -35.51 -9.38 -8.50
C PHE A 453 -35.32 -10.24 -9.75
N ASP A 454 -36.41 -10.70 -10.39
CA ASP A 454 -36.34 -11.49 -11.63
C ASP A 454 -35.67 -10.69 -12.76
N THR A 455 -35.90 -9.38 -12.80
CA THR A 455 -35.24 -8.49 -13.78
C THR A 455 -33.77 -8.32 -13.45
N MET A 456 -33.42 -8.19 -12.18
CA MET A 456 -32.04 -8.09 -11.70
C MET A 456 -31.24 -9.37 -11.98
N GLU A 457 -31.80 -10.56 -11.77
CA GLU A 457 -31.14 -11.83 -12.11
C GLU A 457 -30.87 -11.96 -13.61
N ARG A 458 -31.82 -11.50 -14.44
CA ARG A 458 -31.68 -11.57 -15.90
C ARG A 458 -30.73 -10.54 -16.48
N LYS A 459 -30.73 -9.31 -15.97
CA LYS A 459 -29.92 -8.19 -16.49
C LYS A 459 -28.58 -8.01 -15.76
N GLY A 460 -28.44 -8.62 -14.59
CA GLY A 460 -27.34 -8.38 -13.66
C GLY A 460 -27.58 -7.19 -12.72
N PRO A 461 -26.90 -7.17 -11.56
CA PRO A 461 -27.11 -6.17 -10.50
C PRO A 461 -26.52 -4.78 -10.82
N PHE A 462 -25.76 -4.66 -11.91
CA PHE A 462 -25.22 -3.39 -12.40
C PHE A 462 -26.26 -2.56 -13.17
N ALA A 463 -27.34 -3.18 -13.65
CA ALA A 463 -28.45 -2.48 -14.27
C ALA A 463 -29.27 -1.73 -13.20
N SER A 464 -29.64 -0.48 -13.48
CA SER A 464 -30.54 0.27 -12.60
C SER A 464 -31.89 -0.41 -12.44
N LEU A 465 -32.42 -0.35 -11.21
CA LEU A 465 -33.75 -0.80 -10.83
C LEU A 465 -34.75 0.37 -10.89
N GLY A 466 -35.92 0.21 -10.28
CA GLY A 466 -36.94 1.25 -10.18
C GLY A 466 -36.43 2.47 -9.41
N ALA A 467 -37.01 3.64 -9.72
CA ALA A 467 -36.60 4.91 -9.13
C ALA A 467 -36.66 4.91 -7.59
N GLY A 468 -37.64 4.20 -7.00
CA GLY A 468 -37.75 4.03 -5.55
C GLY A 468 -36.56 3.29 -4.96
N THR A 469 -36.17 2.16 -5.55
CA THR A 469 -35.02 1.37 -5.10
C THR A 469 -33.70 2.11 -5.29
N GLU A 470 -33.50 2.76 -6.43
CA GLU A 470 -32.30 3.58 -6.67
C GLU A 470 -32.21 4.74 -5.67
N ALA A 471 -33.34 5.37 -5.32
CA ALA A 471 -33.36 6.43 -4.31
C ALA A 471 -33.00 5.88 -2.92
N ARG A 472 -33.46 4.67 -2.56
CA ARG A 472 -33.07 4.01 -1.30
C ARG A 472 -31.58 3.68 -1.28
N VAL A 473 -31.01 3.16 -2.37
CA VAL A 473 -29.57 2.88 -2.46
C VAL A 473 -28.75 4.15 -2.20
N VAL A 474 -29.09 5.25 -2.86
CA VAL A 474 -28.40 6.55 -2.67
C VAL A 474 -28.60 7.08 -1.25
N ALA A 475 -29.82 6.97 -0.70
CA ALA A 475 -30.12 7.38 0.67
C ALA A 475 -29.32 6.57 1.70
N THR A 476 -29.25 5.25 1.55
CA THR A 476 -28.45 4.37 2.42
C THR A 476 -26.98 4.77 2.40
N ILE A 477 -26.39 5.02 1.23
CA ILE A 477 -25.01 5.51 1.16
C ILE A 477 -24.87 6.83 1.91
N ALA A 478 -25.74 7.81 1.63
CA ALA A 478 -25.67 9.12 2.25
C ALA A 478 -25.82 9.06 3.79
N ASP A 479 -26.73 8.23 4.29
CA ASP A 479 -26.97 8.05 5.71
C ASP A 479 -25.79 7.35 6.40
N THR A 480 -25.22 6.31 5.79
CA THR A 480 -23.99 5.68 6.30
C THR A 480 -22.83 6.67 6.35
N ILE A 481 -22.65 7.51 5.32
CA ILE A 481 -21.60 8.53 5.31
C ILE A 481 -21.80 9.58 6.42
N ARG A 482 -23.06 9.99 6.70
CA ARG A 482 -23.35 10.88 7.83
C ARG A 482 -23.01 10.22 9.16
N CYS A 483 -23.37 8.95 9.35
CA CYS A 483 -23.00 8.21 10.56
C CYS A 483 -21.47 8.11 10.73
N ILE A 484 -20.71 7.93 9.64
CA ILE A 484 -19.24 7.95 9.71
C ILE A 484 -18.73 9.33 10.11
N LEU A 485 -19.29 10.41 9.56
CA LEU A 485 -18.91 11.78 9.93
C LEU A 485 -19.20 12.09 11.40
N ASP A 486 -20.27 11.53 11.96
CA ASP A 486 -20.64 11.69 13.37
C ASP A 486 -19.67 10.99 14.35
N LEU A 487 -18.80 10.08 13.86
CA LEU A 487 -17.75 9.47 14.68
C LEU A 487 -16.61 10.44 15.01
N PHE A 488 -16.43 11.49 14.21
CA PHE A 488 -15.38 12.48 14.43
C PHE A 488 -15.84 13.54 15.43
N SER A 489 -14.95 13.87 16.38
CA SER A 489 -15.20 14.92 17.38
C SER A 489 -15.11 16.35 16.81
N THR A 490 -14.51 16.52 15.62
CA THR A 490 -14.35 17.81 14.94
C THR A 490 -14.95 17.78 13.53
N SER A 491 -15.31 18.95 13.00
CA SER A 491 -15.69 19.12 11.58
C SER A 491 -14.46 19.16 10.66
N LEU A 492 -14.68 19.17 9.35
CA LEU A 492 -13.60 19.37 8.37
C LEU A 492 -13.03 20.79 8.47
N GLU A 493 -13.89 21.80 8.60
CA GLU A 493 -13.51 23.22 8.70
C GLU A 493 -12.80 23.53 10.02
N GLU A 494 -13.10 22.81 11.10
CA GLU A 494 -12.36 22.89 12.36
C GLU A 494 -10.94 22.39 12.20
N ASP A 495 -10.74 21.22 11.56
CA ASP A 495 -9.41 20.67 11.33
C ASP A 495 -8.57 21.52 10.37
N GLU A 496 -9.17 22.08 9.32
CA GLU A 496 -8.50 23.01 8.41
C GLU A 496 -7.99 24.24 9.18
N ARG A 497 -8.83 24.80 10.06
CA ARG A 497 -8.43 25.91 10.94
C ARG A 497 -7.34 25.52 11.94
N LEU A 498 -7.36 24.30 12.46
CA LEU A 498 -6.30 23.79 13.34
C LEU A 498 -4.95 23.75 12.61
N LEU A 499 -4.90 23.22 11.37
CA LEU A 499 -3.67 23.19 10.57
C LEU A 499 -3.17 24.58 10.19
N GLU A 500 -4.07 25.50 9.83
CA GLU A 500 -3.72 26.89 9.52
C GLU A 500 -3.12 27.60 10.73
N ASN A 501 -3.76 27.51 11.89
CA ASN A 501 -3.30 28.15 13.13
C ASN A 501 -2.01 27.50 13.68
N GLY A 502 -1.85 26.18 13.49
CA GLY A 502 -0.67 25.43 13.94
C GLY A 502 0.57 25.59 13.06
N SER A 503 0.42 26.12 11.84
CA SER A 503 1.54 26.28 10.89
C SER A 503 2.37 27.55 11.11
N GLY A 504 2.16 28.27 12.21
CA GLY A 504 2.99 29.41 12.60
C GLY A 504 4.46 29.00 12.80
N PRO A 505 5.44 29.88 12.47
CA PRO A 505 6.84 29.59 12.75
C PRO A 505 7.02 29.32 14.24
N VAL A 506 7.81 28.30 14.60
CA VAL A 506 8.24 28.01 15.97
C VAL A 506 8.89 29.28 16.51
N ALA A 507 8.13 30.10 17.23
CA ALA A 507 8.54 31.45 17.58
C ALA A 507 9.65 31.38 18.63
N THR A 508 10.89 31.52 18.16
CA THR A 508 12.01 31.93 19.00
C THR A 508 11.75 33.35 19.48
N HIS A 509 11.46 33.50 20.77
CA HIS A 509 11.53 34.73 21.56
C HIS A 509 10.39 35.77 21.41
N SER A 510 9.71 35.96 22.55
CA SER A 510 9.18 37.22 23.11
C SER A 510 8.14 38.00 22.30
N GLY A 511 6.87 37.78 22.64
CA GLY A 511 5.76 38.67 22.31
C GLY A 511 4.46 38.10 22.86
N ASP A 512 3.87 38.80 23.83
CA ASP A 512 2.64 38.47 24.53
C ASP A 512 1.43 38.63 23.59
N ASP A 513 1.03 37.55 22.91
CA ASP A 513 -0.24 37.45 22.19
C ASP A 513 -0.72 35.99 22.23
N GLY A 514 -1.87 35.75 22.89
CA GLY A 514 -2.72 34.56 22.76
C GLY A 514 -2.01 33.19 22.80
N ASN A 515 -2.00 32.57 23.97
CA ASN A 515 -1.49 31.22 24.32
C ASN A 515 -1.96 30.08 23.37
N THR A 516 -1.48 30.07 22.13
CA THR A 516 -1.73 29.03 21.13
C THR A 516 -0.43 28.25 21.00
N GLN A 517 -0.31 27.20 21.79
CA GLN A 517 0.86 26.32 21.74
C GLN A 517 0.92 25.70 20.33
N PRO A 518 2.08 25.70 19.65
CA PRO A 518 2.19 25.11 18.32
C PRO A 518 1.79 23.63 18.38
N LEU A 519 1.03 23.18 17.37
CA LEU A 519 0.62 21.78 17.24
C LEU A 519 1.86 20.88 17.20
N SER A 520 1.83 19.78 17.96
CA SER A 520 2.88 18.77 17.89
C SER A 520 2.91 18.13 16.48
N CYS A 521 4.05 17.57 16.09
CA CYS A 521 4.18 16.85 14.82
C CYS A 521 3.15 15.72 14.71
N ASN A 522 2.92 14.98 15.79
CA ASN A 522 1.99 13.86 15.86
C ASN A 522 0.54 14.30 15.74
N LYS A 523 0.13 15.35 16.47
CA LYS A 523 -1.21 15.93 16.32
C LYS A 523 -1.47 16.41 14.90
N ARG A 524 -0.47 17.04 14.26
CA ARG A 524 -0.57 17.45 12.85
C ARG A 524 -0.81 16.25 11.93
N LEU A 525 -0.10 15.14 12.13
CA LEU A 525 -0.29 13.91 11.35
C LEU A 525 -1.68 13.30 11.55
N ALA A 526 -2.17 13.24 12.79
CA ALA A 526 -3.51 12.77 13.11
C ALA A 526 -4.61 13.64 12.45
N ILE A 527 -4.46 14.97 12.50
CA ILE A 527 -5.36 15.91 11.84
C ILE A 527 -5.38 15.68 10.33
N LEU A 528 -4.21 15.56 9.69
CA LEU A 528 -4.12 15.31 8.25
C LEU A 528 -4.83 14.00 7.85
N LEU A 529 -4.67 12.94 8.64
CA LEU A 529 -5.32 11.66 8.41
C LEU A 529 -6.85 11.78 8.42
N ARG A 530 -7.43 12.31 9.51
CA ARG A 530 -8.90 12.43 9.62
C ARG A 530 -9.48 13.41 8.61
N MET A 531 -8.75 14.47 8.25
CA MET A 531 -9.15 15.37 7.17
C MET A 531 -9.24 14.65 5.81
N GLY A 532 -8.29 13.76 5.51
CA GLY A 532 -8.34 12.93 4.31
C GLY A 532 -9.65 12.14 4.21
N MET A 533 -10.04 11.48 5.31
CA MET A 533 -11.26 10.69 5.39
C MET A 533 -12.53 11.55 5.30
N LYS A 534 -12.58 12.69 6.03
CA LYS A 534 -13.69 13.65 5.96
C LYS A 534 -13.90 14.20 4.55
N ARG A 535 -12.81 14.48 3.83
CA ARG A 535 -12.86 14.94 2.43
C ARG A 535 -13.46 13.89 1.49
N ILE A 536 -13.14 12.61 1.68
CA ILE A 536 -13.78 11.51 0.92
C ILE A 536 -15.27 11.47 1.23
N ALA A 537 -15.64 11.53 2.52
CA ALA A 537 -17.03 11.54 2.97
C ALA A 537 -17.83 12.70 2.35
N HIS A 538 -17.28 13.93 2.35
CA HIS A 538 -17.94 15.09 1.76
C HIS A 538 -18.13 14.97 0.25
N ARG A 539 -17.10 14.53 -0.49
CA ARG A 539 -17.24 14.22 -1.93
C ARG A 539 -18.30 13.13 -2.18
N SER A 540 -18.42 12.15 -1.29
CA SER A 540 -19.46 11.13 -1.38
C SER A 540 -20.87 11.69 -1.17
N LEU A 541 -21.05 12.66 -0.26
CA LEU A 541 -22.34 13.34 -0.08
C LEU A 541 -22.71 14.20 -1.30
N GLU A 542 -21.73 14.84 -1.94
CA GLU A 542 -21.92 15.55 -3.21
C GLU A 542 -22.37 14.60 -4.32
N TRP A 543 -21.71 13.44 -4.43
CA TRP A 543 -22.12 12.37 -5.37
C TRP A 543 -23.55 11.91 -5.10
N CYS A 544 -23.91 11.66 -3.83
CA CYS A 544 -25.27 11.25 -3.46
C CYS A 544 -26.31 12.30 -3.86
N SER A 545 -26.00 13.58 -3.65
CA SER A 545 -26.89 14.70 -4.02
C SER A 545 -27.12 14.78 -5.52
N ALA A 546 -26.06 14.59 -6.32
CA ALA A 546 -26.14 14.55 -7.77
C ALA A 546 -26.92 13.31 -8.26
N ALA A 547 -26.68 12.15 -7.67
CA ALA A 547 -27.37 10.89 -8.00
C ALA A 547 -28.88 10.98 -7.70
N ALA A 548 -29.26 11.53 -6.55
CA ALA A 548 -30.66 11.76 -6.19
C ALA A 548 -31.38 12.67 -7.21
N THR A 549 -30.72 13.77 -7.61
CA THR A 549 -31.25 14.69 -8.64
C THR A 549 -31.44 13.97 -9.99
N ALA A 550 -30.48 13.14 -10.40
CA ALA A 550 -30.56 12.36 -11.64
C ALA A 550 -31.69 11.32 -11.62
N ILE A 551 -32.01 10.73 -10.47
CA ILE A 551 -33.14 9.79 -10.32
C ILE A 551 -34.48 10.51 -10.51
N VAL A 552 -34.65 11.69 -9.89
CA VAL A 552 -35.86 12.51 -10.04
C VAL A 552 -36.07 12.92 -11.50
N ALA A 553 -35.03 13.46 -12.15
CA ALA A 553 -35.10 13.89 -13.55
C ALA A 553 -35.48 12.75 -14.52
N ARG A 554 -34.96 11.53 -14.29
CA ARG A 554 -35.33 10.35 -15.10
C ARG A 554 -36.79 9.93 -14.90
N THR A 555 -37.29 10.05 -13.67
CA THR A 555 -38.68 9.72 -13.33
C THR A 555 -39.66 10.70 -13.99
N GLU A 556 -39.34 11.99 -13.96
CA GLU A 556 -40.12 13.04 -14.62
C GLU A 556 -40.11 12.89 -16.15
N ALA A 557 -38.95 12.57 -16.74
CA ALA A 557 -38.84 12.32 -18.17
C ALA A 557 -39.65 11.09 -18.62
N ALA A 558 -39.63 10.01 -17.83
CA ALA A 558 -40.43 8.82 -18.11
C ALA A 558 -41.94 9.10 -18.01
N ALA A 559 -42.37 9.87 -17.00
CA ALA A 559 -43.76 10.31 -16.85
C ALA A 559 -44.21 11.23 -18.00
N GLY A 560 -43.34 12.14 -18.45
CA GLY A 560 -43.60 13.03 -19.58
C GLY A 560 -43.69 12.30 -20.92
N SER A 561 -42.89 11.25 -21.13
CA SER A 561 -42.96 10.40 -22.33
C SER A 561 -44.26 9.59 -22.36
N ALA A 562 -44.69 9.04 -21.23
CA ALA A 562 -45.93 8.27 -21.13
C ALA A 562 -47.21 9.11 -21.30
N LEU A 563 -47.14 10.43 -21.10
CA LEU A 563 -48.25 11.36 -21.38
C LEU A 563 -48.33 11.80 -22.85
N ASN A 564 -47.27 11.58 -23.63
CA ASN A 564 -47.18 11.95 -25.05
C ASN A 564 -47.41 10.77 -26.02
N GLU A 565 -47.51 9.54 -25.50
CA GLU A 565 -47.98 8.35 -26.22
C GLU A 565 -49.48 8.14 -25.98
#